data_AF-A0A0M3JH27-F1
#
_entry.id   AF-A0A0M3JH27-F1
#
_cell.length_a   1.000
_cell.length_b   1.000
_cell.length_c   1.000
_cell.angle_alpha   90.00
_cell.angle_beta   90.00
_cell.angle_gamma   90.00
#
_symmetry.space_group_name_H-M   'P 1'
#
loop_
_entity.id
_entity.type
_entity.pdbx_description
1 polymer ?
#
loop_
_entity_poly.entity_id
_entity_poly.type
_entity_poly.pdbx_seq_one_letter_code
_entity_poly.pdbx_strand_id
1 'polypeptide(L)'
;MAHTISITRTEIDSSGVLRERNQPPRFVFFVAKVSSALTKKVLNSSVSSLVVLIVMVFLLSAKMRDVLMTKPFALPFNEIGDPSRLIQLCDDIFCARSAGLFDLEHDLFGKLVYILRSSEALIHYTVYSMKSLR
;
A
#
# COMPACT_ATOMS: atom_id res chain seq x y z
N MET A 1 27.98 4.52 33.17
CA MET A 1 29.27 5.14 33.57
C MET A 1 29.64 4.55 34.92
N ALA A 2 30.76 3.85 35.01
CA ALA A 2 31.16 3.14 36.23
C ALA A 2 31.99 4.07 37.12
N HIS A 3 31.50 4.39 38.31
CA HIS A 3 32.28 5.09 39.34
C HIS A 3 32.92 4.05 40.26
N THR A 4 34.23 4.16 40.48
CA THR A 4 35.00 3.29 41.38
C THR A 4 35.40 4.11 42.60
N ILE A 5 35.06 3.65 43.81
CA ILE A 5 35.42 4.30 45.07
C ILE A 5 36.15 3.25 45.92
N SER A 6 37.32 3.58 46.44
CA SER A 6 38.16 2.69 47.26
C SER A 6 38.19 3.16 48.72
N ILE A 7 37.92 2.27 49.67
CA ILE A 7 38.03 2.53 51.11
C ILE A 7 39.16 1.65 51.68
N THR A 8 40.14 2.24 52.35
CA THR A 8 41.23 1.53 53.04
C THR A 8 40.76 1.04 54.41
N ARG A 9 41.01 -0.24 54.74
CA ARG A 9 40.73 -0.82 56.06
C ARG A 9 42.06 -1.06 56.78
N THR A 10 42.26 -0.42 57.92
CA THR A 10 43.40 -0.67 58.81
C THR A 10 43.02 -1.72 59.84
N GLU A 11 43.75 -2.83 59.89
CA GLU A 11 43.68 -3.79 61.00
C GLU A 11 44.92 -3.63 61.89
N ILE A 12 44.69 -3.72 63.20
CA ILE A 12 45.73 -3.61 64.23
C ILE A 12 46.03 -5.03 64.71
N ASP A 13 47.26 -5.48 64.51
CA ASP A 13 47.73 -6.77 65.03
C ASP A 13 48.16 -6.64 66.50
N SER A 14 48.09 -7.76 67.22
CA SER A 14 48.24 -7.92 68.67
C SER A 14 49.55 -7.42 69.30
N SER A 15 50.51 -6.94 68.50
CA SER A 15 51.78 -6.33 68.94
C SER A 15 51.86 -4.81 68.75
N GLY A 16 50.75 -4.14 68.45
CA GLY A 16 50.65 -2.67 68.47
C GLY A 16 51.35 -1.92 67.33
N VAL A 17 51.81 -2.60 66.28
CA VAL A 17 52.43 -1.97 65.10
C VAL A 17 51.40 -1.89 63.95
N LEU A 18 51.15 -0.68 63.47
CA LEU A 18 50.19 -0.38 62.40
C LEU A 18 50.80 -0.75 61.04
N ARG A 19 50.43 -1.91 60.48
CA ARG A 19 50.94 -2.37 59.18
C ARG A 19 49.91 -2.09 58.08
N GLU A 20 50.09 -1.00 57.34
CA GLU A 20 49.29 -0.69 56.15
C GLU A 20 49.54 -1.71 55.03
N ARG A 21 48.64 -2.69 54.88
CA ARG A 21 48.60 -3.51 53.67
C ARG A 21 47.78 -2.75 52.61
N ASN A 22 48.48 -1.98 51.78
CA ASN A 22 47.91 -1.25 50.64
C ASN A 22 47.32 -2.21 49.60
N GLN A 23 46.04 -2.56 49.74
CA GLN A 23 45.29 -3.18 48.67
C GLN A 23 43.88 -2.57 48.63
N PRO A 24 43.59 -1.66 47.69
CA PRO A 24 42.31 -0.97 47.66
C PRO A 24 41.22 -1.95 47.22
N PRO A 25 40.16 -2.18 48.04
CA PRO A 25 39.01 -2.94 47.59
C PRO A 25 38.33 -2.17 46.45
N ARG A 26 38.28 -2.80 45.28
CA ARG A 26 37.79 -2.22 44.02
C ARG A 26 36.37 -2.72 43.78
N PHE A 27 35.37 -1.92 44.14
CA PHE A 27 33.96 -2.22 43.86
C PHE A 27 33.53 -1.47 42.60
N VAL A 28 33.16 -2.23 41.56
CA VAL A 28 32.69 -1.69 40.28
C VAL A 28 31.16 -1.75 40.26
N PHE A 29 30.52 -0.59 40.39
CA PHE A 29 29.05 -0.50 40.31
C PHE A 29 28.62 -0.31 38.85
N PHE A 30 27.99 -1.32 38.28
CA PHE A 30 27.32 -1.23 36.98
C PHE A 30 25.92 -0.65 37.18
N VAL A 31 25.83 0.68 37.20
CA VAL A 31 24.53 1.37 37.16
C VAL A 31 23.99 1.32 35.73
N ALA A 32 23.11 0.35 35.48
CA ALA A 32 22.36 0.27 34.24
C ALA A 32 21.32 1.40 34.21
N LYS A 33 21.20 2.09 33.06
CA LYS A 33 20.15 3.09 32.87
C LYS A 33 18.81 2.37 32.91
N VAL A 34 18.00 2.65 33.93
CA VAL A 34 16.65 2.09 34.08
C VAL A 34 15.78 2.62 32.94
N SER A 35 15.76 1.90 31.83
CA SER A 35 14.76 2.06 30.79
C SER A 35 13.60 1.17 31.18
N SER A 36 12.49 1.78 31.60
CA SER A 36 11.32 1.03 32.06
C SER A 36 10.84 0.10 30.95
N ALA A 37 10.94 -1.22 31.18
CA ALA A 37 10.52 -2.23 30.20
C ALA A 37 9.04 -2.06 29.80
N LEU A 38 8.23 -1.48 30.70
CA LEU A 38 6.84 -1.12 30.46
C LEU A 38 6.67 -0.04 29.38
N THR A 39 7.52 0.99 29.34
CA THR A 39 7.40 2.03 28.29
C THR A 39 7.76 1.46 26.91
N LYS A 40 8.80 0.62 26.82
CA LYS A 40 9.16 -0.05 25.56
C LYS A 40 8.12 -1.09 25.10
N LYS A 41 7.52 -1.85 26.03
CA LYS A 41 6.50 -2.86 25.72
C LYS A 41 5.17 -2.21 25.28
N VAL A 42 4.74 -1.14 25.96
CA VAL A 42 3.54 -0.38 25.58
C VAL A 42 3.75 0.32 24.23
N LEU A 43 4.93 0.91 23.99
CA LEU A 43 5.23 1.59 22.73
C LEU A 43 5.20 0.59 21.55
N ASN A 44 5.86 -0.56 21.65
CA ASN A 44 5.88 -1.53 20.55
C ASN A 44 4.52 -2.22 20.34
N SER A 45 3.78 -2.50 21.41
CA SER A 45 2.46 -3.14 21.33
C SER A 45 1.38 -2.22 20.77
N SER A 46 1.41 -0.93 21.12
CA SER A 46 0.35 0.03 20.75
C SER A 46 0.59 0.65 19.37
N VAL A 47 1.85 0.94 19.03
CA VAL A 47 2.19 1.58 17.76
C VAL A 47 1.85 0.69 16.56
N SER A 48 2.01 -0.63 16.67
CA SER A 48 1.63 -1.56 15.60
C SER A 48 0.13 -1.51 15.30
N SER A 49 -0.72 -1.45 16.33
CA SER A 49 -2.17 -1.34 16.17
C SER A 49 -2.59 -0.02 15.50
N LEU A 50 -1.98 1.10 15.91
CA LEU A 50 -2.27 2.41 15.29
C LEU A 50 -1.83 2.47 13.83
N VAL A 51 -0.67 1.92 13.49
CA VAL A 51 -0.19 1.87 12.10
C VAL A 51 -1.15 1.05 11.23
N VAL A 52 -1.62 -0.11 11.71
CA VAL A 52 -2.58 -0.93 10.96
C VAL A 52 -3.89 -0.18 10.74
N LEU A 53 -4.41 0.54 11.76
CA LEU A 53 -5.62 1.34 11.62
C LEU A 53 -5.45 2.48 10.60
N ILE A 54 -4.34 3.21 10.65
CA ILE A 54 -4.05 4.30 9.71
C ILE A 54 -3.95 3.76 8.28
N VAL A 55 -3.25 2.63 8.09
CA VAL A 55 -3.13 1.98 6.78
C VAL A 55 -4.50 1.52 6.26
N MET A 56 -5.33 0.91 7.11
CA MET A 56 -6.66 0.45 6.71
C MET A 56 -7.57 1.61 6.31
N VAL A 57 -7.58 2.71 7.09
CA VAL A 57 -8.35 3.92 6.75
C VAL A 57 -7.83 4.55 5.47
N PHE A 58 -6.51 4.57 5.25
CA PHE A 58 -5.91 5.07 4.02
C PHE A 58 -6.31 4.22 2.82
N LEU A 59 -6.27 2.90 2.93
CA LEU A 59 -6.70 1.99 1.86
C LEU A 59 -8.19 2.14 1.55
N LEU A 60 -9.04 2.24 2.57
CA LEU A 60 -10.48 2.44 2.38
C LEU A 60 -10.79 3.78 1.69
N SER A 61 -10.15 4.85 2.13
CA SER A 61 -10.33 6.19 1.52
C SER A 61 -9.74 6.27 0.11
N ALA A 62 -8.61 5.60 -0.15
CA ALA A 62 -8.04 5.47 -1.49
C ALA A 62 -8.96 4.68 -2.43
N LYS A 63 -9.56 3.58 -1.96
CA LYS A 63 -10.52 2.79 -2.76
C LYS A 63 -11.82 3.54 -3.01
N MET A 64 -12.34 4.23 -2.00
CA MET A 64 -13.53 5.09 -2.18
C MET A 64 -13.25 6.22 -3.18
N ARG A 65 -12.05 6.83 -3.13
CA ARG A 65 -11.63 7.83 -4.12
C ARG A 65 -11.51 7.23 -5.51
N ASP A 66 -10.90 6.06 -5.64
CA ASP A 66 -10.76 5.35 -6.92
C ASP A 66 -12.13 5.08 -7.57
N VAL A 67 -13.11 4.59 -6.81
CA VAL A 67 -14.50 4.36 -7.28
C VAL A 67 -15.25 5.66 -7.63
N LEU A 68 -14.91 6.78 -6.98
CA LEU A 68 -15.51 8.08 -7.29
C LEU A 68 -14.85 8.73 -8.51
N MET A 69 -13.54 8.54 -8.67
CA MET A 69 -12.68 9.22 -9.65
C MET A 69 -12.48 8.39 -10.93
N THR A 70 -12.90 7.12 -10.97
CA THR A 70 -13.03 6.30 -12.19
C THR A 70 -14.26 6.64 -13.02
N LYS A 71 -15.27 7.31 -12.45
CA LYS A 71 -16.47 7.78 -13.16
C LYS A 71 -16.15 8.63 -14.41
N PRO A 72 -15.18 9.57 -14.39
CA PRO A 72 -14.80 10.32 -15.60
C PRO A 72 -14.05 9.53 -16.68
N PHE A 73 -13.46 8.38 -16.36
CA PHE A 73 -12.87 7.52 -17.38
C PHE A 73 -13.93 6.63 -18.05
N ALA A 74 -15.02 6.33 -17.34
CA ALA A 74 -16.18 5.60 -17.85
C ALA A 74 -17.26 6.50 -18.48
N LEU A 75 -17.17 7.83 -18.32
CA LEU A 75 -18.03 8.82 -18.96
C LEU A 75 -18.22 8.62 -20.48
N PRO A 76 -17.18 8.38 -21.30
CA PRO A 76 -17.37 8.11 -22.72
C PRO A 76 -18.11 6.80 -23.00
N PHE A 77 -18.22 5.87 -22.03
CA PHE A 77 -18.96 4.62 -22.14
C PHE A 77 -20.39 4.70 -21.58
N ASN A 78 -20.62 5.54 -20.58
CA ASN A 78 -21.91 5.69 -19.91
C ASN A 78 -22.88 6.61 -20.67
N GLU A 79 -22.36 7.51 -21.51
CA GLU A 79 -23.13 8.40 -22.40
C GLU A 79 -23.18 7.87 -23.85
N ILE A 80 -22.92 6.57 -24.08
CA ILE A 80 -23.10 5.98 -25.42
C ILE A 80 -24.57 6.07 -25.83
N GLY A 81 -24.82 6.39 -27.10
CA GLY A 81 -26.15 6.29 -27.72
C GLY A 81 -26.63 4.84 -27.81
N ASP A 82 -27.45 4.47 -28.79
CA ASP A 82 -27.95 3.10 -28.90
C ASP A 82 -26.80 2.08 -29.13
N PRO A 83 -26.52 1.15 -28.20
CA PRO A 83 -25.41 0.21 -28.32
C PRO A 83 -25.71 -0.95 -29.29
N SER A 84 -26.95 -1.04 -29.80
CA SER A 84 -27.46 -2.15 -30.62
C SER A 84 -26.57 -2.46 -31.82
N ARG A 85 -26.01 -1.43 -32.47
CA ARG A 85 -25.15 -1.61 -33.65
C ARG A 85 -23.78 -2.19 -33.28
N LEU A 86 -23.24 -1.80 -32.12
CA LEU A 86 -21.98 -2.34 -31.61
C LEU A 86 -22.16 -3.81 -31.19
N ILE A 87 -23.29 -4.12 -30.56
CA ILE A 87 -23.66 -5.50 -30.22
C ILE A 87 -23.79 -6.35 -31.49
N GLN A 88 -24.45 -5.82 -32.53
CA GLN A 88 -24.59 -6.51 -33.81
C GLN A 88 -23.22 -6.78 -34.47
N LEU A 89 -22.28 -5.82 -34.43
CA LEU A 89 -20.92 -6.04 -34.92
C LEU A 89 -20.20 -7.17 -34.16
N CYS A 90 -20.36 -7.23 -32.84
CA CYS A 90 -19.80 -8.32 -32.03
C CYS A 90 -20.43 -9.68 -32.40
N ASP A 91 -21.72 -9.71 -32.71
CA ASP A 91 -22.43 -10.93 -33.14
C ASP A 91 -22.01 -11.36 -34.56
N ASP A 92 -21.78 -10.40 -35.46
CA ASP A 92 -21.24 -10.64 -36.80
C ASP A 92 -19.83 -11.25 -36.73
N ILE A 93 -18.98 -10.79 -35.79
CA ILE A 93 -17.66 -11.39 -35.53
C ILE A 93 -17.81 -12.83 -35.02
N PHE A 94 -18.77 -13.07 -34.12
CA PHE A 94 -19.04 -14.41 -33.60
C PHE A 94 -19.54 -15.35 -34.72
N CYS A 95 -20.42 -14.87 -35.58
CA CYS A 95 -20.90 -15.59 -36.75
C CYS A 95 -19.77 -15.90 -37.75
N ALA A 96 -18.90 -14.93 -38.06
CA ALA A 96 -17.76 -15.12 -38.96
C ALA A 96 -16.79 -16.19 -38.42
N ARG A 97 -16.54 -16.19 -37.10
CA ARG A 97 -15.74 -17.21 -36.43
C ARG A 97 -16.40 -18.59 -36.50
N SER A 98 -17.70 -18.67 -36.27
CA SER A 98 -18.47 -19.92 -36.36
C SER A 98 -18.47 -20.51 -37.78
N ALA A 99 -18.47 -19.65 -38.80
CA ALA A 99 -18.40 -20.05 -40.21
C ALA A 99 -16.98 -20.36 -40.70
N GLY A 100 -15.93 -20.04 -39.92
CA GLY A 100 -14.53 -20.26 -40.30
C GLY A 100 -13.99 -19.29 -41.36
N LEU A 101 -14.64 -18.12 -41.56
CA LEU A 101 -14.18 -17.09 -42.49
C LEU A 101 -13.20 -16.13 -41.78
N PHE A 102 -11.93 -16.55 -41.69
CA PHE A 102 -10.91 -15.82 -40.93
C PHE A 102 -10.53 -14.44 -41.51
N ASP A 103 -10.53 -14.29 -42.85
CA ASP A 103 -10.24 -13.00 -43.49
C ASP A 103 -11.31 -11.96 -43.14
N LEU A 104 -12.58 -12.38 -43.14
CA LEU A 104 -13.71 -11.54 -42.76
C LEU A 104 -13.70 -11.24 -41.26
N GLU A 105 -13.42 -12.24 -40.41
CA GLU A 105 -13.27 -12.04 -38.96
C GLU A 105 -12.20 -10.98 -38.66
N HIS A 106 -11.06 -11.02 -39.35
CA HIS A 106 -9.97 -10.06 -39.15
C HIS A 106 -10.37 -8.63 -39.51
N ASP A 107 -11.08 -8.43 -40.63
CA ASP A 107 -11.56 -7.11 -41.06
C ASP A 107 -12.61 -6.53 -40.09
N LEU A 108 -13.58 -7.34 -39.67
CA LEU A 108 -14.58 -6.93 -38.69
C LEU A 108 -13.95 -6.60 -37.33
N PHE A 109 -12.95 -7.39 -36.91
CA PHE A 109 -12.22 -7.13 -35.67
C PHE A 109 -11.38 -5.85 -35.76
N GLY A 110 -10.76 -5.59 -36.91
CA GLY A 110 -10.06 -4.33 -37.19
C GLY A 110 -10.98 -3.12 -37.06
N LYS A 111 -12.20 -3.23 -37.60
CA LYS A 111 -13.24 -2.19 -37.46
C LYS A 111 -13.64 -1.97 -36.01
N LEU A 112 -13.82 -3.04 -35.22
CA LEU A 112 -14.14 -2.93 -33.79
C LEU A 112 -13.02 -2.20 -33.01
N VAL A 113 -11.76 -2.58 -33.23
CA VAL A 113 -10.60 -1.96 -32.57
C VAL A 113 -10.47 -0.49 -32.94
N TYR A 114 -10.67 -0.15 -34.22
CA TYR A 114 -10.66 1.24 -34.68
C TYR A 114 -11.72 2.09 -33.96
N ILE A 115 -12.95 1.59 -33.87
CA ILE A 115 -14.07 2.28 -33.20
C ILE A 115 -13.77 2.46 -31.70
N LEU A 116 -13.25 1.44 -31.01
CA LEU A 116 -12.94 1.52 -29.57
C LEU A 116 -11.73 2.41 -29.26
N ARG A 117 -10.84 2.65 -30.23
CA ARG A 117 -9.67 3.50 -30.07
C ARG A 117 -9.97 4.99 -30.20
N SER A 118 -11.05 5.38 -30.89
CA SER A 118 -11.45 6.78 -31.08
C SER A 118 -12.85 7.02 -30.51
N SER A 119 -12.93 7.87 -29.46
CA SER A 119 -14.21 8.26 -28.88
C SER A 119 -15.12 8.98 -29.89
N GLU A 120 -14.55 9.70 -30.85
CA GLU A 120 -15.30 10.35 -31.94
C GLU A 120 -15.97 9.29 -32.85
N ALA A 121 -15.20 8.27 -33.28
CA ALA A 121 -15.71 7.18 -34.10
C ALA A 121 -16.79 6.37 -33.37
N LEU A 122 -16.61 6.14 -32.06
CA LEU A 122 -17.58 5.47 -31.21
C LEU A 122 -18.90 6.24 -31.11
N ILE A 123 -18.84 7.57 -30.92
CA ILE A 123 -20.02 8.43 -30.89
C ILE A 123 -20.73 8.43 -32.25
N HIS A 124 -20.00 8.60 -33.36
CA HIS A 124 -20.60 8.54 -34.70
C HIS A 124 -21.21 7.17 -35.00
N TYR A 125 -20.62 6.09 -34.51
CA TYR A 125 -21.13 4.74 -34.76
C TYR A 125 -22.42 4.45 -33.98
N THR A 126 -22.58 5.01 -32.77
CA THR A 126 -23.71 4.77 -31.87
C THR A 126 -24.82 5.83 -31.93
N VAL A 127 -24.50 7.09 -32.27
CA VAL A 127 -25.45 8.23 -32.23
C VAL A 127 -26.03 8.60 -33.61
N TYR A 128 -25.44 8.15 -34.73
CA TYR A 128 -25.91 8.53 -36.07
C TYR A 128 -27.30 7.94 -36.46
N SER A 129 -27.99 7.25 -35.55
CA SER A 129 -29.42 6.95 -35.67
C SER A 129 -30.33 8.10 -35.18
N MET A 130 -29.85 9.34 -35.18
CA MET A 130 -30.74 10.50 -35.25
C MET A 130 -31.31 10.57 -36.66
N LYS A 131 -32.28 9.70 -36.94
CA LYS A 131 -33.15 9.75 -38.10
C LYS A 131 -33.65 11.19 -38.23
N SER A 132 -33.38 11.78 -39.38
CA SER A 132 -34.18 12.83 -40.01
C SER A 132 -35.58 12.94 -39.39
N LEU A 133 -35.72 13.86 -38.44
CA LEU A 133 -37.02 14.42 -38.08
C LEU A 133 -37.05 15.80 -38.70
N ARG A 134 -37.81 15.84 -39.80
CA ARG A 134 -38.40 16.99 -40.48
C ARG A 134 -38.65 18.19 -39.58
#